data_AF-A0A101U5U4-F1
#
_entry.id   AF-A0A101U5U4-F1
#
_cell.length_a   1.000
_cell.length_b   1.000
_cell.length_c   1.000
_cell.angle_alpha   90.00
_cell.angle_beta   90.00
_cell.angle_gamma   90.00
#
_symmetry.space_group_name_H-M   'P 1'
#
loop_
_entity.id
_entity.type
_entity.pdbx_description
1 polymer ?
#
loop_
_entity_poly.entity_id
_entity_poly.type
_entity_poly.pdbx_seq_one_letter_code
_entity_poly.pdbx_strand_id
1 'polypeptide(L)'
;MSEPTGKYSITMPRDIAEAAKARSGPSGLSAYVAAAVARQIERDNLNELIAVAEAEHGPVTDEEIQALRDQLHQARDNQAAGGANAA
;
A
#
# COMPACT_ATOMS: atom_id res chain seq x y z
N MET A 1 0.06 21.29 -11.27
CA MET A 1 0.98 21.24 -12.42
C MET A 1 2.07 20.25 -12.03
N SER A 2 2.06 19.03 -12.58
CA SER A 2 3.14 18.08 -12.28
C SER A 2 4.45 18.64 -12.81
N GLU A 3 5.53 18.50 -12.05
CA GLU A 3 6.86 18.90 -12.52
C GLU A 3 7.21 18.21 -13.85
N PRO A 4 8.00 18.88 -14.72
CA PRO A 4 8.47 18.26 -15.95
C PRO A 4 9.29 16.99 -15.66
N THR A 5 9.12 15.96 -16.48
CA THR A 5 9.88 14.71 -16.34
C THR A 5 11.36 14.93 -16.68
N GLY A 6 12.26 14.64 -15.74
CA GLY A 6 13.70 14.60 -15.96
C GLY A 6 14.20 13.22 -16.40
N LYS A 7 15.22 13.18 -17.27
CA LYS A 7 15.92 11.93 -17.61
C LYS A 7 17.05 11.69 -16.62
N TYR A 8 16.96 10.59 -15.88
CA TYR A 8 18.00 10.13 -14.96
C TYR A 8 18.58 8.81 -15.49
N SER A 9 19.90 8.63 -15.39
CA SER A 9 20.59 7.41 -15.79
C SER A 9 21.04 6.64 -14.56
N ILE A 10 20.64 5.37 -14.45
CA ILE A 10 21.01 4.48 -13.36
C ILE A 10 21.57 3.18 -13.91
N THR A 11 22.48 2.55 -13.15
CA THR A 11 22.96 1.20 -13.47
C THR A 11 22.05 0.19 -12.78
N MET A 12 21.65 -0.85 -13.50
CA MET A 12 20.86 -1.93 -12.94
C MET A 12 21.29 -3.29 -13.52
N PRO A 13 21.11 -4.39 -12.77
CA PRO A 13 21.35 -5.74 -13.29
C PRO A 13 20.50 -6.01 -14.53
N ARG A 14 21.10 -6.68 -15.52
CA ARG A 14 20.46 -6.92 -16.83
C ARG A 14 19.21 -7.78 -16.70
N ASP A 15 19.27 -8.83 -15.89
CA ASP A 15 18.14 -9.70 -15.57
C ASP A 15 16.95 -8.93 -15.00
N ILE A 16 17.20 -8.00 -14.07
CA ILE A 16 16.17 -7.13 -13.50
C ILE A 16 15.59 -6.18 -14.55
N ALA A 17 16.43 -5.58 -15.40
CA ALA A 17 15.98 -4.70 -16.48
C ALA A 17 15.07 -5.43 -17.48
N GLU A 18 15.46 -6.64 -17.90
CA GLU A 18 14.66 -7.46 -18.81
C GLU A 18 13.36 -7.93 -18.17
N ALA A 19 13.39 -8.32 -16.89
CA ALA A 19 12.18 -8.70 -16.15
C ALA A 19 11.21 -7.51 -16.01
N ALA A 20 11.72 -6.32 -15.72
CA ALA A 20 10.91 -5.10 -15.68
C ALA A 20 10.34 -4.77 -17.06
N LYS A 21 11.15 -4.89 -18.11
CA LYS A 21 10.71 -4.65 -19.50
C LYS A 21 9.60 -5.61 -19.92
N ALA A 22 9.72 -6.91 -19.60
CA ALA A 22 8.70 -7.91 -19.86
C ALA A 22 7.36 -7.60 -19.15
N ARG A 23 7.41 -6.96 -17.98
CA ARG A 23 6.22 -6.55 -17.20
C ARG A 23 5.66 -5.19 -17.60
N SER A 24 6.44 -4.37 -18.31
CA SER A 24 6.18 -2.94 -18.48
C SER A 24 5.02 -2.56 -19.43
N GLY A 25 4.43 -3.55 -20.12
CA GLY A 25 3.26 -3.33 -20.98
C GLY A 25 3.49 -2.26 -22.06
N PRO A 26 2.42 -1.64 -22.58
CA PRO A 26 2.51 -0.61 -23.62
C PRO A 26 3.25 0.67 -23.20
N SER A 27 3.32 0.95 -21.90
CA SER A 27 3.92 2.17 -21.35
C SER A 27 5.45 2.11 -21.24
N GLY A 28 6.04 0.92 -21.43
CA GLY A 28 7.49 0.72 -21.49
C GLY A 28 8.22 0.83 -20.15
N LEU A 29 9.51 0.50 -20.18
CA LEU A 29 10.34 0.29 -18.98
C LEU A 29 10.34 1.51 -18.05
N SER A 30 10.46 2.73 -18.59
CA SER A 30 10.52 3.95 -17.78
C SER A 30 9.24 4.17 -16.96
N ALA A 31 8.07 3.92 -17.53
CA ALA A 31 6.80 4.07 -16.81
C ALA A 31 6.67 3.00 -15.72
N TYR A 32 7.08 1.76 -16.01
CA TYR A 32 7.10 0.69 -15.02
C TYR A 32 8.02 1.00 -13.84
N VAL A 33 9.25 1.47 -14.12
CA VAL A 33 10.23 1.82 -13.10
C VAL A 33 9.75 3.02 -12.29
N ALA A 34 9.23 4.08 -12.93
CA ALA A 34 8.70 5.24 -12.23
C ALA A 34 7.57 4.86 -11.26
N ALA A 35 6.63 4.01 -11.71
CA ALA A 35 5.55 3.53 -10.85
C ALA A 35 6.05 2.62 -9.72
N ALA A 36 7.06 1.78 -9.97
CA ALA A 36 7.66 0.94 -8.93
C ALA A 36 8.38 1.77 -7.86
N VAL A 37 9.16 2.77 -8.28
CA VAL A 37 9.87 3.69 -7.37
C VAL A 37 8.87 4.53 -6.56
N ALA A 38 7.82 5.05 -7.18
CA ALA A 38 6.78 5.80 -6.47
C ALA A 38 6.12 4.94 -5.37
N ARG A 39 5.76 3.68 -5.67
CA ARG A 39 5.21 2.75 -4.67
C ARG A 39 6.21 2.41 -3.56
N GLN A 40 7.50 2.35 -3.88
CA GLN A 40 8.52 2.09 -2.86
C GLN A 40 8.65 3.26 -1.90
N ILE A 41 8.73 4.49 -2.42
CA ILE A 41 8.78 5.71 -1.60
C ILE A 41 7.54 5.82 -0.71
N GLU A 42 6.35 5.54 -1.26
CA GLU A 42 5.11 5.52 -0.47
C GLU A 42 5.18 4.51 0.68
N ARG A 43 5.66 3.29 0.41
CA ARG A 43 5.85 2.26 1.45
C ARG A 43 6.89 2.66 2.50
N ASP A 44 7.99 3.27 2.09
CA ASP A 44 9.04 3.73 3.00
C ASP A 44 8.49 4.80 3.94
N ASN A 45 7.76 5.79 3.39
CA ASN A 45 7.08 6.82 4.18
C ASN A 45 6.04 6.22 5.15
N LEU A 46 5.26 5.23 4.71
CA LEU A 46 4.29 4.55 5.57
C LEU A 46 4.98 3.79 6.71
N ASN A 47 6.11 3.13 6.43
CA ASN A 47 6.88 2.43 7.45
C ASN A 47 7.45 3.41 8.49
N GLU A 48 7.89 4.59 8.07
CA GLU A 48 8.33 5.65 9.00
C GLU A 48 7.19 6.08 9.93
N LEU A 49 5.98 6.29 9.41
CA LEU A 49 4.81 6.63 10.22
C LEU A 49 4.43 5.51 11.19
N ILE A 50 4.45 4.26 10.74
CA ILE A 50 4.19 3.08 11.59
C ILE A 50 5.21 3.01 12.71
N ALA A 51 6.50 3.17 12.42
CA ALA A 51 7.55 3.11 13.43
C ALA A 51 7.38 4.17 14.52
N VAL A 52 6.94 5.39 14.16
CA VAL A 52 6.62 6.44 15.15
C VAL A 52 5.43 6.04 16.02
N ALA A 53 4.36 5.51 15.42
CA ALA A 53 3.16 5.09 16.15
C ALA A 53 3.45 3.91 17.10
N GLU A 54 4.23 2.92 16.65
CA GLU A 54 4.61 1.77 17.48
C GLU A 54 5.54 2.16 18.63
N ALA A 55 6.39 3.18 18.44
CA ALA A 55 7.21 3.70 19.53
C ALA A 55 6.37 4.38 20.63
N GLU A 56 5.23 4.97 20.29
CA GLU A 56 4.32 5.63 21.23
C GLU A 56 3.34 4.65 21.90
N HIS A 57 2.81 3.70 21.13
CA HIS A 57 1.68 2.86 21.57
C HIS A 57 2.04 1.37 21.77
N GLY A 58 3.22 0.95 21.31
CA GLY A 58 3.58 -0.45 21.17
C GLY A 58 3.15 -1.04 19.82
N PRO A 59 3.69 -2.22 19.45
CA PRO A 59 3.33 -2.89 18.21
C PRO A 59 1.87 -3.36 18.23
N VAL A 60 1.22 -3.33 17.08
CA VAL A 60 -0.14 -3.86 16.93
C VAL A 60 -0.06 -5.37 16.76
N THR A 61 -0.71 -6.13 17.65
CA THR A 61 -0.69 -7.59 17.64
C THR A 61 -1.77 -8.19 16.74
N ASP A 62 -1.54 -9.41 16.26
CA ASP A 62 -2.52 -10.14 15.45
C ASP A 62 -3.82 -10.41 16.24
N GLU A 63 -3.70 -10.65 17.55
CA GLU A 63 -4.85 -10.83 18.46
C GLU A 63 -5.70 -9.56 18.54
N GLU A 64 -5.09 -8.39 18.69
CA GLU A 64 -5.80 -7.10 18.73
C GLU A 64 -6.50 -6.81 17.40
N ILE A 65 -5.84 -7.10 16.28
CA ILE A 65 -6.42 -6.94 14.94
C ILE A 65 -7.63 -7.86 14.79
N GLN A 66 -7.52 -9.13 15.20
CA GLN A 66 -8.62 -10.07 15.06
C GLN A 66 -9.80 -9.69 15.95
N ALA A 67 -9.55 -9.32 17.21
CA ALA A 67 -10.58 -8.85 18.12
C ALA A 67 -11.34 -7.63 17.57
N LEU A 68 -10.63 -6.66 16.98
CA LEU A 68 -11.26 -5.50 16.37
C LEU A 68 -12.06 -5.86 15.10
N ARG A 69 -11.54 -6.78 14.26
CA ARG A 69 -12.29 -7.27 13.09
C ARG A 69 -13.60 -7.94 13.50
N ASP A 70 -13.58 -8.78 14.52
CA ASP A 70 -14.77 -9.47 15.02
C ASP A 70 -15.81 -8.46 15.53
N GLN A 71 -15.36 -7.44 16.29
CA GLN A 71 -16.23 -6.35 16.74
C GLN A 71 -16.85 -5.59 15.57
N LEU A 72 -16.08 -5.27 14.52
CA LEU A 72 -16.58 -4.59 13.32
C LEU A 72 -17.58 -5.44 12.54
N HIS A 73 -17.38 -6.76 12.46
CA HIS A 73 -18.33 -7.68 11.85
C HIS A 73 -19.64 -7.72 12.65
N GLN A 74 -19.58 -7.91 13.97
CA GLN A 74 -20.75 -7.91 14.84
C GLN A 74 -21.53 -6.58 14.75
N ALA A 75 -20.82 -5.44 14.72
CA ALA A 75 -21.46 -4.14 14.58
C ALA A 75 -22.20 -3.98 13.24
N ARG A 76 -21.69 -4.56 12.14
CA ARG A 76 -22.35 -4.54 10.83
C ARG A 76 -23.59 -5.42 10.81
N ASP A 77 -23.50 -6.63 11.39
CA ASP A 77 -24.62 -7.56 11.46
C ASP A 77 -25.78 -6.98 12.30
N ASN A 78 -25.45 -6.34 13.42
CA ASN A 78 -26.43 -5.67 14.28
C ASN A 78 -27.11 -4.48 13.57
N GLN A 79 -26.38 -3.73 12.74
CA GLN A 79 -26.94 -2.63 11.94
C GLN A 79 -27.89 -3.17 10.85
N ALA A 80 -27.54 -4.26 10.19
CA ALA A 80 -28.39 -4.90 9.17
C ALA A 80 -29.69 -5.45 9.79
N ALA A 81 -29.60 -6.07 10.98
CA ALA A 81 -30.76 -6.58 11.71
C ALA A 81 -31.68 -5.46 12.24
N GLY A 82 -31.10 -4.33 12.68
CA GLY A 82 -31.86 -3.16 13.13
C GLY A 82 -32.63 -2.45 12.01
N GLY A 83 -32.09 -2.44 10.79
CA GLY A 83 -32.77 -1.90 9.60
C GLY A 83 -33.94 -2.75 9.10
N ALA A 84 -33.87 -4.08 9.28
CA ALA A 84 -34.95 -4.99 8.90
C ALA A 84 -36.16 -4.95 9.85
N ASN A 85 -35.96 -4.55 11.12
CA ASN A 85 -37.03 -4.40 12.11
C ASN A 85 -37.71 -3.02 12.08
N ALA A 86 -37.27 -2.10 11.23
CA ALA A 86 -37.79 -0.74 11.09
C ALA A 86 -38.63 -0.52 9.82
N ALA A 87 -38.97 -1.58 9.09
CA ALA A 87 -39.73 -1.57 7.83
C ALA A 87 -41.10 -2.25 7.95
#